data_AF-A0A1Q5CM49-F1
#
_entry.id   AF-A0A1Q5CM49-F1
#
_cell.length_a   1.000
_cell.length_b   1.000
_cell.length_c   1.000
_cell.angle_alpha   90.00
_cell.angle_beta   90.00
_cell.angle_gamma   90.00
#
_symmetry.space_group_name_H-M   'P 1'
#
loop_
_entity.id
_entity.type
_entity.pdbx_description
1 polymer ?
#
loop_
_entity_poly.entity_id
_entity_poly.type
_entity_poly.pdbx_seq_one_letter_code
_entity_poly.pdbx_strand_id
1 'polypeptide(L)'
;MSADPATVAAARQVLAHLGVTVADLESDAGVPVSLPTVAEYLPRVIAAAGPGARRTYGTYWERMAAVWGDWPLNRVAASDIEAMKQEMIATARSRRNSRNGRHAGEHVIAAARAFYSRAVADGLIDASASPAHRVAKPRRLPSTRRALTPHELEEINAVARTSGNDVILDALLLRLHTESACRRGGALALRLIDLDRPSGLVRLAGKGTVRWQPITLQRRARPQNAGAPGPSRRSGATFEALMINSFRGAG
;
A
#
# COMPACT_ATOMS: atom_id res chain seq x y z
N MET A 1 0.22 -43.32 -29.42
CA MET A 1 1.44 -43.77 -28.72
C MET A 1 1.04 -44.94 -27.83
N SER A 2 1.44 -46.18 -28.15
CA SER A 2 1.16 -47.34 -27.30
C SER A 2 2.12 -47.31 -26.12
N ALA A 3 1.61 -47.43 -24.89
CA ALA A 3 2.46 -47.54 -23.71
C ALA A 3 3.30 -48.82 -23.78
N ASP A 4 4.55 -48.74 -23.31
CA ASP A 4 5.46 -49.88 -23.21
C ASP A 4 4.88 -50.99 -22.31
N PRO A 5 4.88 -52.27 -22.74
CA PRO A 5 4.31 -53.38 -21.97
C PRO A 5 4.88 -53.53 -20.56
N ALA A 6 6.17 -53.25 -20.35
CA ALA A 6 6.79 -53.34 -19.04
C ALA A 6 6.28 -52.25 -18.09
N THR A 7 6.09 -51.04 -18.60
CA THR A 7 5.48 -49.92 -17.87
C THR A 7 4.04 -50.23 -17.46
N VAL A 8 3.25 -50.86 -18.34
CA VAL A 8 1.87 -51.28 -18.03
C VAL A 8 1.83 -52.37 -16.96
N ALA A 9 2.76 -53.33 -17.01
CA ALA A 9 2.86 -54.39 -16.00
C ALA A 9 3.22 -53.82 -14.61
N ALA A 10 4.19 -52.89 -14.55
CA ALA A 10 4.58 -52.22 -13.32
C ALA A 10 3.42 -51.42 -12.71
N ALA A 11 2.69 -50.65 -13.53
CA ALA A 11 1.52 -49.90 -13.09
C ALA A 11 0.43 -50.82 -12.50
N ARG A 12 0.15 -51.97 -13.14
CA ARG A 12 -0.81 -52.96 -12.62
C ARG A 12 -0.38 -53.54 -11.28
N GLN A 13 0.92 -53.76 -11.08
CA GLN A 13 1.45 -54.32 -9.83
C GLN A 13 1.30 -53.32 -8.66
N VAL A 14 1.51 -52.03 -8.92
CA VAL A 14 1.26 -50.96 -7.94
C VAL A 14 -0.21 -50.88 -7.58
N LEU A 15 -1.11 -50.92 -8.57
CA LEU A 15 -2.57 -50.91 -8.33
C LEU A 15 -3.02 -52.11 -7.49
N ALA A 16 -2.52 -53.30 -7.81
CA ALA A 16 -2.81 -54.51 -7.04
C ALA A 16 -2.31 -54.42 -5.59
N HIS A 17 -1.14 -53.81 -5.36
CA HIS A 17 -0.61 -53.61 -4.01
C HIS A 17 -1.44 -52.61 -3.19
N LEU A 18 -1.98 -51.57 -3.84
CA LEU A 18 -2.85 -50.58 -3.21
C LEU A 18 -4.29 -51.08 -3.02
N GLY A 19 -4.66 -52.23 -3.61
CA GLY A 19 -6.01 -52.76 -3.56
C GLY A 19 -7.02 -51.95 -4.37
N VAL A 20 -6.56 -51.20 -5.38
CA VAL A 20 -7.39 -50.31 -6.21
C VAL A 20 -7.43 -50.88 -7.64
N THR A 21 -8.62 -51.00 -8.23
CA THR A 21 -8.76 -51.43 -9.63
C THR A 21 -8.74 -50.25 -10.60
N VAL A 22 -8.52 -50.51 -11.89
CA VAL A 22 -8.64 -49.46 -12.93
C VAL A 22 -10.08 -48.92 -12.97
N ALA A 23 -11.08 -49.79 -12.76
CA ALA A 23 -12.47 -49.36 -12.68
C ALA A 23 -12.71 -48.47 -11.46
N ASP A 24 -12.06 -48.72 -10.32
CA ASP A 24 -12.14 -47.84 -9.15
C ASP A 24 -11.51 -46.48 -9.43
N LEU A 25 -10.43 -46.39 -10.22
CA LEU A 25 -9.84 -45.11 -10.63
C LEU A 25 -10.71 -44.34 -11.64
N GLU A 26 -11.41 -45.05 -12.52
CA GLU A 26 -12.35 -44.44 -13.47
C GLU A 26 -13.66 -44.01 -12.76
N SER A 27 -14.05 -44.75 -11.72
CA SER A 27 -15.21 -44.45 -10.86
C SER A 27 -14.90 -43.34 -9.84
N ASP A 28 -13.65 -43.31 -9.36
CA ASP A 28 -13.00 -42.21 -8.65
C ASP A 28 -12.33 -41.25 -9.63
N ALA A 29 -12.92 -41.06 -10.81
CA ALA A 29 -12.83 -39.77 -11.50
C ALA A 29 -13.50 -38.76 -10.57
N GLY A 30 -12.78 -38.40 -9.50
CA GLY A 30 -13.33 -38.05 -8.20
C GLY A 30 -14.49 -37.11 -8.33
N VAL A 31 -15.54 -37.32 -7.51
CA VAL A 31 -16.69 -36.41 -7.38
C VAL A 31 -16.15 -35.01 -7.64
N PRO A 32 -16.52 -34.34 -8.76
CA PRO A 32 -15.91 -33.07 -9.08
C PRO A 32 -16.17 -32.20 -7.88
N VAL A 33 -15.13 -31.95 -7.08
CA VAL A 33 -15.23 -31.02 -5.98
C VAL A 33 -15.46 -29.73 -6.72
N SER A 34 -16.74 -29.33 -6.77
CA SER A 34 -17.16 -28.17 -7.53
C SER A 34 -16.38 -27.01 -6.94
N LEU A 35 -15.35 -26.58 -7.66
CA LEU A 35 -14.48 -25.53 -7.16
C LEU A 35 -15.35 -24.30 -6.96
N PRO A 36 -15.17 -23.58 -5.85
CA PRO A 36 -15.93 -22.37 -5.64
C PRO A 36 -15.71 -21.43 -6.83
N THR A 37 -16.72 -20.64 -7.12
CA THR A 37 -16.58 -19.58 -8.10
C THR A 37 -15.70 -18.44 -7.55
N VAL A 38 -15.26 -17.55 -8.42
CA VAL A 38 -14.52 -16.35 -7.99
C VAL A 38 -15.34 -15.53 -7.00
N ALA A 39 -16.65 -15.37 -7.25
CA ALA A 39 -17.55 -14.61 -6.37
C ALA A 39 -17.73 -15.29 -5.00
N GLU A 40 -17.86 -16.61 -4.95
CA GLU A 40 -18.00 -17.36 -3.70
C GLU A 40 -16.73 -17.34 -2.85
N TYR A 41 -15.55 -17.38 -3.49
CA TYR A 41 -14.28 -17.43 -2.79
C TYR A 41 -13.77 -16.04 -2.37
N LEU A 42 -14.10 -14.98 -3.12
CA LEU A 42 -13.59 -13.63 -2.88
C LEU A 42 -13.82 -13.09 -1.45
N PRO A 43 -14.99 -13.29 -0.79
CA PRO A 43 -15.18 -12.87 0.58
C PRO A 43 -14.13 -13.43 1.55
N ARG A 44 -13.71 -14.69 1.37
CA ARG A 44 -12.64 -15.32 2.18
C ARG A 44 -11.30 -14.64 1.94
N VAL A 45 -10.98 -14.35 0.68
CA VAL A 45 -9.76 -13.62 0.31
C VAL A 45 -9.72 -12.24 0.94
N ILE A 46 -10.84 -11.51 0.90
CA ILE A 46 -10.97 -10.18 1.50
C ILE A 46 -10.77 -10.22 3.00
N ALA A 47 -11.40 -11.17 3.69
CA ALA A 47 -11.25 -11.36 5.14
C ALA A 47 -9.79 -11.65 5.52
N ALA A 48 -9.10 -12.50 4.74
CA ALA A 48 -7.72 -12.90 4.99
C ALA A 48 -6.66 -11.84 4.59
N ALA A 49 -7.01 -10.81 3.82
CA ALA A 49 -6.03 -9.85 3.29
C ALA A 49 -5.72 -8.66 4.20
N GLY A 50 -6.59 -8.40 5.16
CA GLY A 50 -6.49 -7.25 6.04
C GLY A 50 -6.68 -5.90 5.33
N PRO A 51 -6.74 -4.79 6.09
CA PRO A 51 -7.19 -3.50 5.57
C PRO A 51 -6.26 -2.89 4.52
N GLY A 52 -4.95 -3.12 4.64
CA GLY A 52 -3.95 -2.55 3.73
C GLY A 52 -4.03 -3.14 2.32
N ALA A 53 -4.17 -4.47 2.21
CA ALA A 53 -4.31 -5.13 0.94
C ALA A 53 -5.67 -4.82 0.31
N ARG A 54 -6.76 -4.77 1.08
CA ARG A 54 -8.08 -4.38 0.56
C ARG A 54 -8.08 -2.99 -0.08
N ARG A 55 -7.41 -2.00 0.55
CA ARG A 55 -7.25 -0.66 -0.07
C ARG A 55 -6.46 -0.66 -1.37
N THR A 56 -5.55 -1.61 -1.55
CA THR A 56 -4.66 -1.67 -2.72
C THR A 56 -5.25 -2.51 -3.84
N TYR A 57 -5.90 -3.62 -3.49
CA TYR A 57 -6.36 -4.66 -4.41
C TYR A 57 -7.88 -4.70 -4.59
N GLY A 58 -8.64 -4.05 -3.71
CA GLY A 58 -10.10 -4.14 -3.67
C GLY A 58 -10.77 -3.83 -5.01
N THR A 59 -10.41 -2.73 -5.64
CA THR A 59 -10.95 -2.36 -6.97
C THR A 59 -10.68 -3.42 -8.04
N TYR A 60 -9.54 -4.10 -7.97
CA TYR A 60 -9.20 -5.16 -8.92
C TYR A 60 -9.95 -6.46 -8.62
N TRP A 61 -10.13 -6.78 -7.34
CA TRP A 61 -10.96 -7.92 -6.94
C TRP A 61 -12.44 -7.74 -7.26
N GLU A 62 -12.98 -6.53 -7.08
CA GLU A 62 -14.34 -6.18 -7.52
C GLU A 62 -14.47 -6.36 -9.04
N ARG A 63 -13.46 -5.95 -9.81
CA ARG A 63 -13.44 -6.18 -11.26
C ARG A 63 -13.37 -7.67 -11.61
N MET A 64 -12.56 -8.45 -10.89
CA MET A 64 -12.51 -9.91 -11.06
C MET A 64 -13.87 -10.55 -10.79
N ALA A 65 -14.55 -10.16 -9.72
CA ALA A 65 -15.90 -10.67 -9.43
C ALA A 65 -16.93 -10.21 -10.47
N ALA A 66 -16.80 -8.99 -11.02
CA ALA A 66 -17.71 -8.50 -12.05
C ALA A 66 -17.57 -9.25 -13.39
N VAL A 67 -16.36 -9.70 -13.75
CA VAL A 67 -16.08 -10.34 -15.05
C VAL A 67 -16.09 -11.87 -14.95
N TRP A 68 -15.58 -12.43 -13.85
CA TRP A 68 -15.39 -13.87 -13.65
C TRP A 68 -16.18 -14.41 -12.46
N GLY A 69 -17.14 -13.65 -11.93
CA GLY A 69 -17.85 -13.97 -10.69
C GLY A 69 -18.38 -15.39 -10.65
N ASP A 70 -19.08 -15.81 -11.70
CA ASP A 70 -19.71 -17.13 -11.82
C ASP A 70 -18.75 -18.22 -12.35
N TRP A 71 -17.48 -17.89 -12.57
CA TRP A 71 -16.52 -18.83 -13.11
C TRP A 71 -15.85 -19.61 -11.97
N PRO A 72 -15.75 -20.95 -12.07
CA PRO A 72 -14.92 -21.74 -11.17
C PRO A 72 -13.46 -21.25 -11.18
N LEU A 73 -12.77 -21.38 -10.05
CA LEU A 73 -11.38 -20.90 -9.90
C LEU A 73 -10.42 -21.39 -11.00
N ASN A 74 -10.60 -22.63 -11.47
CA ASN A 74 -9.76 -23.28 -12.47
C ASN A 74 -10.10 -22.89 -13.93
N ARG A 75 -11.23 -22.21 -14.16
CA ARG A 75 -11.65 -21.78 -15.50
C ARG A 75 -10.89 -20.55 -15.99
N VAL A 76 -10.50 -19.67 -15.07
CA VAL A 76 -9.79 -18.43 -15.42
C VAL A 76 -8.41 -18.78 -15.98
N ALA A 77 -8.15 -18.35 -17.20
CA ALA A 77 -6.87 -18.55 -17.86
C ALA A 77 -5.90 -17.39 -17.59
N ALA A 78 -4.61 -17.64 -17.83
CA ALA A 78 -3.59 -16.58 -17.79
C ALA A 78 -3.88 -15.45 -18.79
N SER A 79 -4.44 -15.80 -19.97
CA SER A 79 -4.85 -14.84 -21.00
C SER A 79 -5.96 -13.92 -20.53
N ASP A 80 -6.90 -14.39 -19.70
CA ASP A 80 -7.98 -13.55 -19.17
C ASP A 80 -7.41 -12.47 -18.23
N ILE A 81 -6.44 -12.86 -17.40
CA ILE A 81 -5.72 -11.93 -16.51
C ILE A 81 -4.92 -10.91 -17.33
N GLU A 82 -4.31 -11.33 -18.44
CA GLU A 82 -3.63 -10.42 -19.34
C GLU A 82 -4.57 -9.47 -20.07
N ALA A 83 -5.75 -9.94 -20.51
CA ALA A 83 -6.78 -9.11 -21.11
C ALA A 83 -7.27 -8.04 -20.13
N MET A 84 -7.59 -8.43 -18.89
CA MET A 84 -7.96 -7.49 -17.82
C MET A 84 -6.85 -6.48 -17.54
N LYS A 85 -5.58 -6.90 -17.54
CA LYS A 85 -4.43 -6.00 -17.40
C LYS A 85 -4.41 -4.95 -18.50
N GLN A 86 -4.60 -5.34 -19.77
CA GLN A 86 -4.62 -4.38 -20.88
C GLN A 86 -5.79 -3.41 -20.80
N GLU A 87 -6.98 -3.91 -20.45
CA GLU A 87 -8.17 -3.08 -20.24
C GLU A 87 -7.94 -2.04 -19.13
N MET A 88 -7.36 -2.44 -17.99
CA MET A 88 -7.08 -1.54 -16.88
C MET A 88 -5.97 -0.52 -17.17
N ILE A 89 -5.02 -0.86 -18.05
CA ILE A 89 -4.04 0.12 -18.53
C ILE A 89 -4.74 1.15 -19.42
N ALA A 90 -5.61 0.72 -20.34
CA ALA A 90 -6.30 1.58 -21.29
C ALA A 90 -7.31 2.53 -20.61
N THR A 91 -8.00 2.05 -19.59
CA THR A 91 -9.01 2.82 -18.83
C THR A 91 -8.45 3.62 -17.66
N ALA A 92 -7.14 3.49 -17.39
CA ALA A 92 -6.50 4.22 -16.30
C ALA A 92 -6.58 5.74 -16.54
N ARG A 93 -7.17 6.46 -15.58
CA ARG A 93 -7.28 7.92 -15.64
C ARG A 93 -5.91 8.57 -15.81
N SER A 94 -5.72 9.23 -16.95
CA SER A 94 -4.55 10.07 -17.20
C SER A 94 -4.64 11.34 -16.35
N ARG A 95 -3.55 11.63 -15.64
CA ARG A 95 -3.33 12.86 -14.86
C ARG A 95 -1.97 13.43 -15.27
N ARG A 96 -1.70 14.70 -14.97
CA ARG A 96 -0.40 15.34 -15.23
C ARG A 96 0.80 14.54 -14.69
N ASN A 97 0.60 13.78 -13.60
CA ASN A 97 1.59 12.90 -12.98
C ASN A 97 1.37 11.40 -13.27
N SER A 98 0.53 11.06 -14.25
CA SER A 98 0.22 9.66 -14.55
C SER A 98 1.38 8.98 -15.27
N ARG A 99 1.59 7.71 -14.95
CA ARG A 99 2.62 6.86 -15.56
C ARG A 99 1.99 5.89 -16.56
N ASN A 100 1.17 6.41 -17.47
CA ASN A 100 0.49 5.66 -18.56
C ASN A 100 -0.23 4.39 -18.09
N GLY A 101 -0.97 4.45 -16.98
CA GLY A 101 -1.71 3.28 -16.46
C GLY A 101 -0.87 2.08 -15.99
N ARG A 102 0.46 2.15 -16.05
CA ARG A 102 1.36 1.01 -15.75
C ARG A 102 1.19 0.46 -14.34
N HIS A 103 0.95 1.34 -13.37
CA HIS A 103 0.67 0.91 -11.99
C HIS A 103 -0.64 0.13 -11.90
N ALA A 104 -1.66 0.46 -12.70
CA ALA A 104 -2.88 -0.31 -12.76
C ALA A 104 -2.64 -1.73 -13.28
N GLY A 105 -1.88 -1.87 -14.37
CA GLY A 105 -1.49 -3.18 -14.89
C GLY A 105 -0.67 -4.03 -13.90
N GLU A 106 0.27 -3.41 -13.17
CA GLU A 106 0.99 -4.10 -12.09
C GLU A 106 0.06 -4.56 -10.95
N HIS A 107 -0.91 -3.73 -10.59
CA HIS A 107 -1.85 -4.02 -9.50
C HIS A 107 -2.87 -5.10 -9.87
N VAL A 108 -3.31 -5.20 -11.12
CA VAL A 108 -4.14 -6.32 -11.61
C VAL A 108 -3.43 -7.65 -11.34
N ILE A 109 -2.19 -7.78 -11.81
CA ILE A 109 -1.41 -9.02 -11.63
C ILE A 109 -1.16 -9.28 -10.14
N ALA A 110 -0.82 -8.25 -9.37
CA ALA A 110 -0.57 -8.40 -7.94
C ALA A 110 -1.83 -8.82 -7.16
N ALA A 111 -3.00 -8.27 -7.52
CA ALA A 111 -4.28 -8.62 -6.93
C ALA A 111 -4.69 -10.05 -7.29
N ALA A 112 -4.54 -10.45 -8.56
CA ALA A 112 -4.80 -11.80 -9.02
C ALA A 112 -3.88 -12.82 -8.32
N ARG A 113 -2.58 -12.52 -8.20
CA ARG A 113 -1.66 -13.38 -7.44
C ARG A 113 -2.05 -13.45 -5.97
N ALA A 114 -2.40 -12.33 -5.34
CA ALA A 114 -2.85 -12.32 -3.95
C ALA A 114 -4.11 -13.17 -3.72
N PHE A 115 -5.01 -13.23 -4.70
CA PHE A 115 -6.20 -14.08 -4.69
C PHE A 115 -5.83 -15.56 -4.85
N TYR A 116 -5.07 -15.90 -5.90
CA TYR A 116 -4.70 -17.29 -6.21
C TYR A 116 -3.68 -17.90 -5.24
N SER A 117 -2.79 -17.11 -4.64
CA SER A 117 -1.91 -17.61 -3.58
C SER A 117 -2.70 -18.14 -2.37
N ARG A 118 -3.86 -17.55 -2.06
CA ARG A 118 -4.74 -18.06 -1.02
C ARG A 118 -5.49 -19.29 -1.48
N ALA A 119 -5.98 -19.32 -2.71
CA ALA A 119 -6.61 -20.52 -3.27
C ALA A 119 -5.65 -21.74 -3.25
N VAL A 120 -4.36 -21.52 -3.53
CA VAL A 120 -3.31 -22.53 -3.40
C VAL A 120 -3.10 -22.93 -1.93
N ALA A 121 -3.01 -21.96 -1.02
CA ALA A 121 -2.84 -22.22 0.41
C ALA A 121 -4.01 -23.00 1.03
N ASP A 122 -5.23 -22.75 0.55
CA ASP A 122 -6.45 -23.43 0.96
C ASP A 122 -6.66 -24.79 0.25
N GLY A 123 -5.71 -25.21 -0.60
CA GLY A 123 -5.76 -26.49 -1.32
C GLY A 123 -6.82 -26.57 -2.43
N LEU A 124 -7.40 -25.44 -2.85
CA LEU A 124 -8.43 -25.38 -3.88
C LEU A 124 -7.86 -25.54 -5.30
N ILE A 125 -6.61 -25.12 -5.49
CA ILE A 125 -5.89 -25.33 -6.75
C ILE A 125 -4.43 -25.67 -6.46
N ASP A 126 -3.81 -26.43 -7.37
CA ASP A 126 -2.37 -26.65 -7.30
C ASP A 126 -1.57 -25.38 -7.66
N ALA A 127 -0.39 -25.21 -7.06
CA ALA A 127 0.47 -24.06 -7.33
C ALA A 127 0.86 -23.94 -8.82
N SER A 128 1.08 -25.06 -9.51
CA SER A 128 1.38 -25.11 -10.95
C SER A 128 0.16 -24.77 -11.82
N ALA A 129 -1.05 -25.00 -11.30
CA ALA A 129 -2.31 -24.70 -11.97
C ALA A 129 -2.73 -23.22 -11.84
N SER A 130 -2.08 -22.44 -10.98
CA SER A 130 -2.44 -21.04 -10.76
C SER A 130 -2.24 -20.17 -12.02
N PRO A 131 -3.31 -19.59 -12.61
CA PRO A 131 -3.19 -18.77 -13.81
C PRO A 131 -2.42 -17.47 -13.56
N ALA A 132 -2.56 -16.85 -12.38
CA ALA A 132 -1.92 -15.58 -12.05
C ALA A 132 -0.39 -15.65 -11.91
N HIS A 133 0.15 -16.83 -11.61
CA HIS A 133 1.59 -17.03 -11.47
C HIS A 133 2.26 -17.32 -12.82
N ARG A 134 1.49 -17.72 -13.84
CA ARG A 134 1.93 -17.88 -15.24
C ARG A 134 2.09 -16.53 -15.96
N VAL A 135 1.36 -15.50 -15.53
CA VAL A 135 1.46 -14.15 -16.11
C VAL A 135 2.72 -13.45 -15.61
N ALA A 136 3.56 -13.00 -16.55
CA ALA A 136 4.77 -12.25 -16.24
C ALA A 136 4.42 -10.88 -15.62
N LYS A 137 5.05 -10.56 -14.50
CA LYS A 137 4.89 -9.24 -13.87
C LYS A 137 5.77 -8.21 -14.58
N PRO A 138 5.21 -7.07 -15.07
CA PRO A 138 6.00 -6.02 -15.68
C PRO A 138 7.12 -5.52 -14.77
N ARG A 139 8.33 -5.34 -15.31
CA ARG A 139 9.45 -4.76 -14.57
C ARG A 139 9.16 -3.29 -14.27
N ARG A 140 9.37 -2.90 -13.01
CA ARG A 140 9.28 -1.50 -12.59
C ARG A 140 10.41 -0.70 -13.21
N LEU A 141 10.06 0.39 -13.88
CA LEU A 141 11.05 1.37 -14.32
C LEU A 141 11.64 2.10 -13.11
N PRO A 142 12.90 2.57 -13.21
CA PRO A 142 13.50 3.42 -12.20
C PRO A 142 12.60 4.63 -11.93
N SER A 143 12.46 4.98 -10.66
CA SER A 143 11.74 6.17 -10.26
C SER A 143 12.59 7.40 -10.58
N THR A 144 12.02 8.39 -11.27
CA THR A 144 12.63 9.71 -11.46
C THR A 144 12.60 10.58 -10.19
N ARG A 145 11.96 10.11 -9.11
CA ARG A 145 11.96 10.81 -7.83
C ARG A 145 13.38 10.87 -7.27
N ARG A 146 13.83 12.08 -6.97
CA ARG A 146 15.04 12.34 -6.19
C ARG A 146 14.71 13.07 -4.90
N ALA A 147 15.69 13.15 -4.01
CA ALA A 147 15.64 14.05 -2.87
C ALA A 147 15.61 15.51 -3.35
N LEU A 148 14.92 16.36 -2.59
CA LEU A 148 14.99 17.82 -2.77
C LEU A 148 16.40 18.30 -2.39
N THR A 149 16.92 19.28 -3.10
CA THR A 149 18.14 19.97 -2.68
C THR A 149 17.84 20.90 -1.50
N PRO A 150 18.86 21.31 -0.72
CA PRO A 150 18.67 22.30 0.34
C PRO A 150 18.03 23.60 -0.16
N HIS A 151 18.47 24.10 -1.32
CA HIS A 151 17.92 25.31 -1.94
C HIS A 151 16.44 25.16 -2.31
N GLU A 152 16.06 24.07 -2.97
CA GLU A 152 14.67 23.81 -3.33
C GLU A 152 13.78 23.70 -2.09
N LEU A 153 14.29 23.09 -1.01
CA LEU A 153 13.56 23.01 0.25
C LEU A 153 13.39 24.40 0.88
N GLU A 154 14.41 25.25 0.81
CA GLU A 154 14.35 26.65 1.28
C GLU A 154 13.31 27.46 0.50
N GLU A 155 13.31 27.37 -0.83
CA GLU A 155 12.33 28.04 -1.69
C GLU A 155 10.89 27.58 -1.38
N ILE A 156 10.66 26.27 -1.27
CA ILE A 156 9.36 25.72 -0.89
C ILE A 156 8.90 26.28 0.46
N ASN A 157 9.81 26.33 1.43
CA ASN A 157 9.52 26.86 2.74
C ASN A 157 9.23 28.38 2.72
N ALA A 158 9.94 29.16 1.90
CA ALA A 158 9.70 30.59 1.75
C ALA A 158 8.32 30.89 1.16
N VAL A 159 7.93 30.12 0.13
CA VAL A 159 6.62 30.25 -0.51
C VAL A 159 5.50 29.81 0.43
N ALA A 160 5.64 28.67 1.12
CA ALA A 160 4.62 28.19 2.08
C ALA A 160 4.41 29.13 3.28
N ARG A 161 5.44 29.91 3.64
CA ARG A 161 5.35 30.92 4.71
C ARG A 161 4.65 32.22 4.29
N THR A 162 4.46 32.43 2.99
CA THR A 162 3.93 33.70 2.45
C THR A 162 2.70 33.51 1.58
N SER A 163 2.42 32.26 1.20
CA SER A 163 1.27 31.87 0.38
C SER A 163 0.63 30.63 1.00
N GLY A 164 -0.69 30.65 1.10
CA GLY A 164 -1.46 29.60 1.76
C GLY A 164 -2.66 30.18 2.48
N ASN A 165 -3.63 29.32 2.80
CA ASN A 165 -4.80 29.73 3.59
C ASN A 165 -4.43 29.90 5.07
N ASP A 166 -3.51 29.07 5.56
CA ASP A 166 -2.94 29.15 6.90
C ASP A 166 -1.42 28.93 6.82
N VAL A 167 -0.71 30.02 6.56
CA VAL A 167 0.74 30.02 6.37
C VAL A 167 1.51 29.53 7.61
N ILE A 168 0.90 29.62 8.80
CA ILE A 168 1.52 29.14 10.04
C ILE A 168 1.43 27.62 10.07
N LEU A 169 0.24 27.07 9.83
CA LEU A 169 0.05 25.63 9.77
C LEU A 169 0.91 25.01 8.66
N ASP A 170 0.95 25.61 7.48
CA ASP A 170 1.73 25.13 6.34
C ASP A 170 3.23 25.08 6.68
N ALA A 171 3.76 26.13 7.30
CA ALA A 171 5.15 26.17 7.76
C ALA A 171 5.45 25.12 8.84
N LEU A 172 4.53 24.92 9.79
CA LEU A 172 4.68 23.91 10.85
C LEU A 172 4.66 22.49 10.29
N LEU A 173 3.81 22.19 9.30
CA LEU A 173 3.77 20.88 8.64
C LEU A 173 5.07 20.58 7.89
N LEU A 174 5.61 21.56 7.15
CA LEU A 174 6.88 21.40 6.45
C LEU A 174 8.05 21.19 7.43
N ARG A 175 8.09 21.96 8.51
CA ARG A 175 9.09 21.83 9.56
C ARG A 175 9.03 20.47 10.24
N LEU A 176 7.83 20.02 10.63
CA LEU A 176 7.62 18.71 11.23
C LEU A 176 8.15 17.59 10.32
N HIS A 177 7.85 17.64 9.02
CA HIS A 177 8.34 16.64 8.07
C HIS A 177 9.86 16.68 7.87
N THR A 178 10.45 17.88 7.91
CA THR A 178 11.90 18.06 7.77
C THR A 178 12.65 17.54 8.99
N GLU A 179 12.17 17.83 10.20
CA GLU A 179 12.83 17.44 11.45
C GLU A 179 12.62 15.97 11.82
N SER A 180 11.39 15.45 11.66
CA SER A 180 11.03 14.11 12.14
C SER A 180 11.01 13.02 11.06
N ALA A 181 11.21 13.41 9.79
CA ALA A 181 11.03 12.54 8.63
C ALA A 181 9.74 11.69 8.68
N CYS A 182 8.69 12.22 9.33
CA CYS A 182 7.48 11.45 9.56
C CYS A 182 6.71 11.25 8.25
N ARG A 183 5.98 10.14 8.16
CA ARG A 183 5.07 9.93 7.03
C ARG A 183 3.91 10.92 7.16
N ARG A 184 3.36 11.36 6.02
CA ARG A 184 2.15 12.21 5.97
C ARG A 184 1.02 11.73 6.88
N GLY A 185 0.74 10.43 6.87
CA GLY A 185 -0.31 9.86 7.72
C GLY A 185 -0.04 9.99 9.22
N GLY A 186 1.23 10.00 9.65
CA GLY A 186 1.60 10.22 11.05
C GLY A 186 1.42 11.67 11.47
N ALA A 187 1.73 12.62 10.57
CA ALA A 187 1.46 14.05 10.81
C ALA A 187 -0.05 14.35 10.88
N LEU A 188 -0.84 13.78 9.96
CA LEU A 188 -2.29 14.00 9.91
C LEU A 188 -3.06 13.34 11.08
N ALA A 189 -2.49 12.31 11.70
CA ALA A 189 -3.09 11.63 12.84
C ALA A 189 -2.66 12.23 14.19
N LEU A 190 -1.82 13.27 14.18
CA LEU A 190 -1.27 13.85 15.39
C LEU A 190 -2.36 14.55 16.21
N ARG A 191 -2.37 14.30 17.52
CA ARG A 191 -3.25 14.99 18.47
C ARG A 191 -2.42 15.75 19.49
N LEU A 192 -3.05 16.65 20.23
CA LEU A 192 -2.37 17.41 21.29
C LEU A 192 -1.75 16.51 22.37
N ILE A 193 -2.38 15.38 22.70
CA ILE A 193 -1.85 14.40 23.66
C ILE A 193 -0.61 13.65 23.18
N ASP A 194 -0.31 13.73 21.88
CA ASP A 194 0.85 13.12 21.27
C ASP A 194 2.07 14.09 21.30
N LEU A 195 1.95 15.24 21.98
CA LEU A 195 3.02 16.22 22.17
C LEU A 195 3.50 16.25 23.63
N ASP A 196 4.77 15.94 23.85
CA ASP A 196 5.46 16.20 25.11
C ASP A 196 6.24 17.51 25.00
N ARG A 197 5.59 18.60 25.42
CA ARG A 197 6.16 19.96 25.37
C ARG A 197 7.32 20.17 26.34
N PRO A 198 7.32 19.63 27.58
CA PRO A 198 8.49 19.72 28.44
C PRO A 198 9.76 19.15 27.81
N SER A 199 9.66 17.97 27.17
CA SER A 199 10.81 17.25 26.64
C SER A 199 11.09 17.51 25.16
N GLY A 200 10.20 18.22 24.46
CA GLY A 200 10.32 18.46 23.02
C GLY A 200 10.17 17.20 22.19
N LEU A 201 9.26 16.31 22.58
CA LEU A 201 9.01 15.06 21.87
C LEU A 201 7.63 15.06 21.20
N VAL A 202 7.56 14.41 20.04
CA VAL A 202 6.31 14.12 19.34
C VAL A 202 6.15 12.62 19.16
N ARG A 203 4.97 12.09 19.52
CA ARG A 203 4.61 10.69 19.35
C ARG A 203 4.00 10.49 17.97
N LEU A 204 4.71 9.74 17.13
CA LEU A 204 4.34 9.51 15.74
C LEU A 204 4.00 8.05 15.50
N ALA A 205 2.83 7.80 14.93
CA ALA A 205 2.38 6.48 14.49
C ALA A 205 2.54 6.30 12.98
N GLY A 206 2.97 5.13 12.52
CA GLY A 206 3.04 4.82 11.09
C GLY A 206 3.28 3.35 10.77
N LYS A 207 2.42 2.77 9.92
CA LYS A 207 2.51 1.36 9.46
C LYS A 207 2.68 0.38 10.62
N GLY A 208 1.87 0.53 11.66
CA GLY A 208 1.82 -0.38 12.82
C GLY A 208 2.86 -0.12 13.92
N THR A 209 3.75 0.86 13.76
CA THR A 209 4.71 1.23 14.80
C THR A 209 4.44 2.62 15.36
N VAL A 210 4.82 2.84 16.61
CA VAL A 210 4.73 4.12 17.31
C VAL A 210 6.11 4.44 17.88
N ARG A 211 6.55 5.69 17.74
CA ARG A 211 7.83 6.17 18.28
C ARG A 211 7.74 7.61 18.74
N TRP A 212 8.51 7.95 19.77
CA TRP A 212 8.77 9.33 20.16
C TRP A 212 9.96 9.86 19.37
N GLN A 213 9.83 11.07 18.83
CA GLN A 213 10.92 11.75 18.13
C GLN A 213 11.14 13.15 18.69
N PRO A 214 12.39 13.60 18.81
CA PRO A 214 12.66 14.98 19.17
C PRO A 214 12.22 15.91 18.05
N ILE A 215 11.63 17.04 18.46
CA ILE A 215 11.35 18.18 17.60
C ILE A 215 11.92 19.43 18.24
N THR A 216 12.36 20.36 17.40
CA THR A 216 12.90 21.61 17.89
C THR A 216 11.75 22.47 18.42
N LEU A 217 11.64 22.58 19.74
CA LEU A 217 10.78 23.57 20.35
C LEU A 217 11.47 24.92 20.27
N GLN A 218 10.91 25.86 19.51
CA GLN A 218 11.26 27.26 19.74
C GLN A 218 10.69 27.66 21.10
N ARG A 219 11.55 27.59 22.12
CA ARG A 219 11.23 28.09 23.45
C ARG A 219 10.94 29.58 23.35
N ARG A 220 9.75 29.99 23.80
CA ARG A 220 9.49 31.39 24.15
C ARG A 220 10.48 31.74 25.26
N ALA A 221 11.42 32.64 25.02
CA ALA A 221 12.21 33.21 26.09
C ALA A 221 11.23 33.82 27.11
N ARG A 222 11.21 33.28 28.32
CA ARG A 222 10.44 33.85 29.43
C ARG A 222 11.20 35.11 29.85
N PRO A 223 10.62 36.33 29.78
CA PRO A 223 11.30 37.48 30.33
C PRO A 223 11.46 37.26 31.83
N GLN A 224 12.70 37.09 32.29
CA GLN A 224 13.04 37.20 33.70
C GLN A 224 13.07 38.70 34.00
N ASN A 225 12.17 39.16 34.86
CA ASN A 225 12.19 40.53 35.36
C ASN A 225 13.48 40.79 36.14
N ALA A 226 14.32 41.71 35.65
CA ALA A 226 15.25 42.48 36.46
C ALA A 226 15.63 43.81 35.75
N GLY A 227 14.99 44.90 36.18
CA GLY A 227 15.56 46.24 36.39
C GLY A 227 16.33 47.01 35.29
N ALA A 228 15.64 48.00 34.69
CA ALA A 228 16.08 49.40 34.43
C ALA A 228 17.21 49.71 33.38
N PRO A 229 17.31 50.96 32.84
CA PRO A 229 17.35 51.20 31.38
C PRO A 229 18.58 51.95 30.84
N GLY A 230 18.80 51.87 29.50
CA GLY A 230 19.73 52.74 28.74
C GLY A 230 19.68 52.52 27.21
N PRO A 231 20.00 53.51 26.34
CA PRO A 231 19.28 53.73 25.09
C PRO A 231 20.03 53.47 23.76
N SER A 232 19.24 53.14 22.72
CA SER A 232 19.47 53.31 21.25
C SER A 232 20.58 52.45 20.60
N ARG A 233 20.47 51.87 19.39
CA ARG A 233 19.85 52.27 18.12
C ARG A 233 19.54 51.04 17.24
N ARG A 234 18.47 51.19 16.46
CA ARG A 234 18.06 50.59 15.17
C ARG A 234 18.91 49.46 14.57
N SER A 235 18.25 48.38 14.15
CA SER A 235 18.19 47.89 12.76
C SER A 235 17.68 46.44 12.71
N GLY A 236 16.71 46.16 11.83
CA GLY A 236 16.30 44.79 11.47
C GLY A 236 15.12 44.25 12.26
N ALA A 237 13.89 44.53 11.80
CA ALA A 237 12.72 43.78 12.24
C ALA A 237 12.81 42.36 11.67
N THR A 238 13.52 41.47 12.36
CA THR A 238 13.56 40.06 12.01
C THR A 238 12.24 39.40 12.40
N PHE A 239 11.87 38.42 11.59
CA PHE A 239 10.69 37.56 11.54
C PHE A 239 10.25 36.85 12.86
N GLU A 240 10.79 37.23 14.02
CA GLU A 240 10.44 36.72 15.36
C GLU A 240 9.05 37.17 15.85
N ALA A 241 8.52 38.29 15.34
CA ALA A 241 7.34 38.93 15.93
C ALA A 241 5.98 38.36 15.43
N LEU A 242 5.92 37.68 14.29
CA LEU A 242 4.63 37.29 13.69
C LEU A 242 4.06 35.93 14.18
N MET A 243 4.80 35.17 14.98
CA MET A 243 4.36 33.86 15.51
C MET A 243 3.65 33.94 16.87
N ILE A 244 3.35 35.13 17.38
CA ILE A 244 2.83 35.31 18.75
C ILE A 244 1.28 35.35 18.84
N ASN A 245 0.55 35.58 17.74
CA ASN A 245 -0.90 35.87 17.84
C ASN A 245 -1.88 34.75 17.41
N SER A 246 -1.48 33.69 16.71
CA SER A 246 -2.48 32.74 16.17
C SER A 246 -2.92 31.61 17.11
N PHE A 247 -2.50 31.60 18.38
CA PHE A 247 -3.01 30.65 19.40
C PHE A 247 -3.68 31.36 20.59
N ARG A 248 -4.14 32.60 20.40
CA ARG A 248 -4.82 33.40 21.44
C ARG A 248 -6.29 33.73 21.15
N GLY A 249 -6.94 33.02 20.24
CA GLY A 249 -8.35 33.27 19.90
C GLY A 249 -9.16 31.99 19.68
N ALA A 250 -9.40 31.23 20.74
CA ALA A 250 -10.55 30.33 20.87
C ALA A 250 -10.60 29.88 22.34
N GLY A 251 -11.26 30.71 23.16
CA GLY A 251 -12.01 30.19 24.30
C GLY A 251 -13.30 29.55 23.81
#